data_AF-K9R0C0-F1
#
_entry.id   AF-K9R0C0-F1
#
_cell.length_a   1.000
_cell.length_b   1.000
_cell.length_c   1.000
_cell.angle_alpha   90.00
_cell.angle_beta   90.00
_cell.angle_gamma   90.00
#
_symmetry.space_group_name_H-M   'P 1'
#
loop_
_entity.id
_entity.type
_entity.pdbx_description
1 polymer ?
#
loop_
_entity_poly.entity_id
_entity_poly.type
_entity_poly.pdbx_seq_one_letter_code
_entity_poly.pdbx_strand_id
1 'polypeptide(L)'
;MTDHKTPPSEMIRVPTALIPAVKKLSKLHRQGHTIALLQGLEELLTQFDSKIDSDIAPSSLAVKQLEQKLETKLDTITKKLELMERAITSGRYSNNTRPRRQAYSYQQPQIELQPRTNESLAQRLGVSPQSLIVETEKLSPKEFISWSRNRDPMSVGWEWDVRTELYHPVKQ
;
A
#
# COMPACT_ATOMS: atom_id res chain seq x y z
N MET A 1 16.20 77.63 -4.16
CA MET A 1 16.88 76.34 -3.90
C MET A 1 17.14 76.28 -2.42
N THR A 2 16.41 75.44 -1.69
CA THR A 2 16.50 75.36 -0.23
C THR A 2 17.43 74.22 0.14
N ASP A 3 18.64 74.57 0.61
CA ASP A 3 19.61 73.62 1.14
C ASP A 3 19.08 72.96 2.41
N HIS A 4 18.63 71.71 2.30
CA HIS A 4 18.26 70.89 3.45
C HIS A 4 19.53 70.43 4.17
N LYS A 5 20.12 71.31 4.98
CA LYS A 5 21.24 70.97 5.85
C LYS A 5 20.78 69.95 6.90
N THR A 6 21.30 68.74 6.83
CA THR A 6 21.00 67.66 7.79
C THR A 6 21.37 68.12 9.20
N PRO A 7 20.49 67.95 10.20
CA PRO A 7 20.81 68.34 11.58
C PRO A 7 22.03 67.57 12.11
N PRO A 8 22.85 68.20 12.96
CA PRO A 8 24.02 67.55 13.55
C PRO A 8 23.60 66.32 14.37
N SER A 9 24.35 65.23 14.22
CA SER A 9 24.07 63.95 14.87
C SER A 9 24.13 64.07 16.40
N GLU A 10 23.05 63.71 17.10
CA GLU A 10 23.02 63.66 18.55
C GLU A 10 23.96 62.56 19.09
N MET A 11 24.81 62.93 20.04
CA MET A 11 25.80 62.01 20.62
C MET A 11 25.17 61.15 21.71
N ILE A 12 24.59 60.02 21.32
CA ILE A 12 24.09 59.01 22.26
C ILE A 12 25.27 58.22 22.82
N ARG A 13 25.34 58.08 24.15
CA ARG A 13 26.39 57.30 24.82
C ARG A 13 26.19 55.81 24.52
N VAL A 14 27.15 55.22 23.83
CA VAL A 14 27.11 53.79 23.47
C VAL A 14 27.55 52.96 24.68
N PRO A 15 26.76 51.95 25.11
CA PRO A 15 27.18 50.99 26.13
C PRO A 15 28.50 50.30 25.75
N THR A 16 29.38 50.05 26.73
CA THR A 16 30.75 49.57 26.50
C THR A 16 30.81 48.29 25.65
N ALA A 17 29.83 47.39 25.83
CA ALA A 17 29.72 46.14 25.07
C ALA A 17 29.45 46.35 23.57
N LEU A 18 28.82 47.46 23.19
CA LEU A 18 28.39 47.74 21.81
C LEU A 18 29.40 48.60 21.03
N ILE A 19 30.39 49.20 21.70
CA ILE A 19 31.46 49.99 21.07
C ILE A 19 32.10 49.28 19.86
N PRO A 20 32.52 48.00 19.94
CA PRO A 20 33.15 47.35 18.78
C PRO A 20 32.21 47.19 17.59
N ALA A 21 30.92 46.91 17.83
CA ALA A 21 29.91 46.77 16.78
C ALA A 21 29.61 48.13 16.11
N VAL A 22 29.42 49.18 16.91
CA VAL A 22 29.14 50.53 16.42
C VAL A 22 30.32 51.09 15.63
N LYS A 23 31.58 50.82 16.04
CA LYS A 23 32.76 51.20 15.27
C LYS A 23 32.80 50.53 13.89
N LYS A 24 32.47 49.23 13.81
CA LYS A 24 32.39 48.50 12.53
C LYS A 24 31.26 49.05 11.65
N LEU A 25 30.08 49.29 12.23
CA LEU A 25 28.94 49.85 11.50
C LEU A 25 29.24 51.26 10.98
N SER A 26 29.86 52.12 11.80
CA SER A 26 30.28 53.46 11.39
C SER A 26 31.31 53.41 10.26
N LYS A 27 32.26 52.45 10.31
CA LYS A 27 33.22 52.23 9.23
C LYS A 27 32.52 51.83 7.93
N LEU A 28 31.59 50.86 7.98
CA LEU A 28 30.80 50.42 6.83
C LEU A 28 29.96 51.56 6.22
N HIS A 29 29.37 52.40 7.08
CA HIS A 29 28.60 53.56 6.67
C HIS A 29 29.46 54.61 5.95
N ARG A 30 30.64 54.93 6.50
CA ARG A 30 31.59 55.86 5.87
C ARG A 30 32.12 55.34 4.53
N GLN A 31 32.19 54.01 4.37
CA GLN A 31 32.60 53.37 3.14
C GLN A 31 31.44 53.24 2.12
N GLY A 32 30.21 53.66 2.46
CA GLY A 32 29.04 53.54 1.58
C GLY A 32 28.51 52.11 1.40
N HIS A 33 29.02 51.14 2.16
CA HIS A 33 28.65 49.72 2.02
C HIS A 33 27.36 49.35 2.75
N THR A 34 26.79 50.27 3.54
CA THR A 34 25.55 50.01 4.30
C THR A 34 24.35 49.73 3.39
N ILE A 35 24.30 50.37 2.22
CA ILE A 35 23.22 50.17 1.24
C ILE A 35 23.29 48.75 0.66
N ALA A 36 24.49 48.32 0.23
CA ALA A 36 24.70 46.98 -0.30
C ALA A 36 24.41 45.88 0.74
N LEU A 37 24.73 46.14 2.01
CA LEU A 37 24.43 45.20 3.10
C LEU A 37 22.92 45.09 3.33
N LEU A 38 22.20 46.22 3.35
CA LEU A 38 20.73 46.23 3.48
C LEU A 38 20.06 45.53 2.30
N GLN A 39 20.52 45.81 1.08
CA GLN A 39 20.00 45.17 -0.12
C GLN A 39 20.26 43.65 -0.10
N GLY A 40 21.47 43.22 0.29
CA GLY A 40 21.77 41.79 0.41
C GLY A 40 20.94 41.08 1.50
N LEU A 41 20.60 41.77 2.59
CA LEU A 41 19.68 41.24 3.61
C LEU A 41 18.24 41.13 3.08
N GLU A 42 17.78 42.11 2.31
CA GLU A 42 16.46 42.11 1.68
C GLU A 42 16.34 40.99 0.62
N GLU A 43 17.38 40.78 -0.19
CA GLU A 43 17.48 39.66 -1.13
C GLU A 43 17.49 38.31 -0.42
N LEU A 44 18.17 38.21 0.74
CA LEU A 44 18.17 36.98 1.54
C LEU A 44 16.78 36.69 2.13
N LEU A 45 16.11 37.71 2.67
CA LEU A 45 14.77 37.57 3.25
C LEU A 45 13.73 37.19 2.19
N THR A 46 13.77 37.82 1.02
CA THR A 46 12.89 37.46 -0.11
C THR A 46 13.15 36.04 -0.64
N GLN A 47 14.40 35.57 -0.61
CA GLN A 47 14.73 34.16 -0.89
C GLN A 47 14.15 33.20 0.15
N PHE A 48 14.15 33.57 1.43
CA PHE A 48 13.50 32.77 2.47
C PHE A 48 11.99 32.76 2.31
N ASP A 49 11.35 33.90 2.08
CA ASP A 49 9.89 33.97 1.91
C ASP A 49 9.41 33.17 0.69
N SER A 50 10.11 33.25 -0.45
CA SER A 50 9.78 32.43 -1.64
C SER A 50 10.03 30.93 -1.44
N LYS A 51 11.02 30.57 -0.61
CA LYS A 51 11.29 29.18 -0.24
C LYS A 51 10.29 28.65 0.80
N ILE A 52 9.78 29.52 1.67
CA ILE A 52 8.75 29.19 2.65
C ILE A 52 7.40 29.05 1.96
N ASP A 53 7.07 29.87 0.95
CA ASP A 53 5.86 29.69 0.14
C ASP A 53 5.86 28.38 -0.65
N SER A 54 7.03 27.80 -0.94
CA SER A 54 7.13 26.49 -1.59
C SER A 54 7.01 25.30 -0.63
N ASP A 55 7.36 25.44 0.66
CA ASP A 55 7.32 24.36 1.66
C ASP A 55 6.18 24.50 2.70
N ILE A 56 5.57 25.68 2.86
CA ILE A 56 4.57 26.00 3.90
C ILE A 56 3.35 26.73 3.30
N ALA A 57 3.02 26.50 2.03
CA ALA A 57 1.66 26.77 1.58
C ALA A 57 0.72 25.69 2.20
N PRO A 58 -0.42 26.04 2.80
CA PRO A 58 -1.35 25.12 3.49
C PRO A 58 -2.06 24.13 2.56
N SER A 59 -1.53 23.87 1.36
CA SER A 59 -2.02 22.86 0.43
C SER A 59 -0.98 22.50 -0.63
N SER A 60 0.21 22.05 -0.20
CA SER A 60 1.14 21.37 -1.11
C SER A 60 0.34 20.41 -2.00
N LEU A 61 0.50 20.54 -3.32
CA LEU A 61 -0.24 19.76 -4.32
C LEU A 61 -0.16 18.25 -4.00
N ALA A 62 0.95 17.82 -3.40
CA ALA A 62 1.15 16.47 -2.87
C ALA A 62 0.18 16.10 -1.73
N VAL A 63 -0.09 16.99 -0.77
CA VAL A 63 -1.06 16.79 0.31
C VAL A 63 -2.46 16.66 -0.27
N LYS A 64 -2.87 17.54 -1.19
CA LYS A 64 -4.15 17.44 -1.90
C LYS A 64 -4.30 16.13 -2.68
N GLN A 65 -3.24 15.69 -3.37
CA GLN A 65 -3.23 14.40 -4.07
C GLN A 65 -3.31 13.21 -3.11
N LEU A 66 -2.66 13.30 -1.94
CA LEU A 66 -2.73 12.26 -0.92
C LEU A 66 -4.13 12.20 -0.31
N GLU A 67 -4.75 13.34 -0.01
CA GLU A 67 -6.15 13.43 0.45
C GLU A 67 -7.10 12.78 -0.54
N GLN A 68 -7.00 13.13 -1.83
CA GLN A 68 -7.83 12.53 -2.89
C GLN A 68 -7.62 11.01 -3.02
N LYS A 69 -6.37 10.53 -2.92
CA LYS A 69 -6.06 9.09 -2.90
C LYS A 69 -6.61 8.40 -1.66
N LEU A 70 -6.70 9.10 -0.53
CA LEU A 70 -7.20 8.55 0.72
C LEU A 70 -8.73 8.43 0.65
N GLU A 71 -9.40 9.46 0.14
CA GLU A 71 -10.85 9.48 -0.10
C GLU A 71 -11.30 8.33 -1.03
N THR A 72 -10.62 8.17 -2.17
CA THR A 72 -10.91 7.05 -3.10
C THR A 72 -10.68 5.66 -2.48
N LYS A 73 -9.66 5.51 -1.63
CA LYS A 73 -9.42 4.26 -0.89
C LYS A 73 -10.51 4.00 0.14
N LEU A 74 -10.95 5.03 0.86
CA LEU A 74 -12.05 4.92 1.83
C LEU A 74 -13.35 4.51 1.14
N ASP A 75 -13.71 5.14 0.02
CA ASP A 75 -14.87 4.74 -0.79
C ASP A 75 -14.82 3.28 -1.22
N THR A 76 -13.63 2.81 -1.61
CA THR A 76 -13.42 1.42 -2.01
C THR A 76 -13.61 0.47 -0.83
N ILE A 77 -13.12 0.83 0.36
CA ILE A 77 -13.31 0.05 1.59
C ILE A 77 -14.79 0.02 1.97
N THR A 78 -15.49 1.16 1.94
CA THR A 78 -16.92 1.27 2.22
C THR A 78 -17.74 0.37 1.29
N LYS A 79 -17.46 0.38 -0.02
CA LYS A 79 -18.12 -0.52 -0.99
C LYS A 79 -17.85 -1.99 -0.70
N LYS A 80 -16.62 -2.35 -0.33
CA LYS A 80 -16.28 -3.73 0.04
C LYS A 80 -16.97 -4.16 1.33
N LEU A 81 -17.06 -3.28 2.32
CA LEU A 81 -17.80 -3.52 3.56
C LEU A 81 -19.28 -3.73 3.26
N GLU A 82 -19.89 -2.88 2.43
CA GLU A 82 -21.29 -3.03 2.02
C GLU A 82 -21.54 -4.38 1.29
N LEU A 83 -20.61 -4.80 0.42
CA LEU A 83 -20.69 -6.12 -0.22
C LEU A 83 -20.58 -7.27 0.79
N MET A 84 -19.70 -7.15 1.79
CA MET A 84 -19.57 -8.15 2.86
C MET A 84 -20.83 -8.17 3.74
N GLU A 85 -21.38 -7.01 4.11
CA GLU A 85 -22.63 -6.90 4.85
C GLU A 85 -23.79 -7.52 4.09
N ARG A 86 -23.90 -7.26 2.78
CA ARG A 86 -24.88 -7.91 1.90
C ARG A 86 -24.66 -9.43 1.81
N ALA A 87 -23.41 -9.90 1.78
CA ALA A 87 -23.10 -11.33 1.78
C ALA A 87 -23.45 -12.02 3.12
N ILE A 88 -23.29 -11.31 4.24
CA ILE A 88 -23.63 -11.79 5.58
C ILE A 88 -25.15 -11.79 5.78
N THR A 89 -25.83 -10.69 5.44
CA THR A 89 -27.30 -10.55 5.54
C THR A 89 -28.06 -11.45 4.57
N SER A 90 -27.50 -11.74 3.38
CA SER A 90 -28.04 -12.75 2.46
C SER A 90 -27.91 -14.19 2.95
N GLY A 91 -27.39 -14.40 4.17
CA GLY A 91 -27.54 -15.66 4.92
C GLY A 91 -26.70 -16.81 4.41
N ARG A 92 -25.71 -16.59 3.53
CA ARG A 92 -24.83 -17.65 3.01
C ARG A 92 -23.78 -18.14 4.02
N TYR A 93 -23.52 -17.38 5.09
CA TYR A 93 -22.53 -17.71 6.12
C TYR A 93 -23.13 -17.95 7.52
N SER A 94 -24.46 -17.88 7.69
CA SER A 94 -25.13 -18.26 8.93
C SER A 94 -25.46 -19.75 8.92
N ASN A 95 -24.44 -20.58 9.11
CA ASN A 95 -24.64 -21.99 9.42
C ASN A 95 -24.70 -22.15 10.95
N ASN A 96 -25.91 -22.20 11.52
CA ASN A 96 -26.27 -23.29 12.43
C ASN A 96 -27.78 -23.42 12.70
N THR A 97 -28.63 -23.51 11.68
CA THR A 97 -29.92 -24.23 11.81
C THR A 97 -30.29 -24.77 10.44
N ARG A 98 -30.18 -26.10 10.29
CA ARG A 98 -30.61 -26.84 9.09
C ARG A 98 -32.06 -26.46 8.73
N PRO A 99 -32.33 -25.79 7.59
CA PRO A 99 -33.66 -25.78 7.04
C PRO A 99 -33.80 -27.07 6.23
N ARG A 100 -34.66 -27.98 6.69
CA ARG A 100 -35.11 -29.15 5.95
C ARG A 100 -35.86 -28.67 4.69
N ARG A 101 -35.13 -28.37 3.62
CA ARG A 101 -35.71 -28.06 2.31
C ARG A 101 -35.88 -29.36 1.53
N GLN A 102 -37.12 -29.60 1.14
CA GLN A 102 -37.54 -30.70 0.28
C GLN A 102 -36.71 -30.69 -1.00
N ALA A 103 -36.12 -31.84 -1.34
CA ALA A 103 -35.25 -32.00 -2.49
C ALA A 103 -36.08 -32.01 -3.78
N TYR A 104 -35.95 -30.95 -4.58
CA TYR A 104 -36.06 -31.12 -6.03
C TYR A 104 -34.81 -31.91 -6.46
N SER A 105 -35.01 -33.19 -6.73
CA SER A 105 -34.00 -34.11 -7.24
C SER A 105 -33.64 -33.72 -8.68
N TYR A 106 -32.83 -32.66 -8.84
CA TYR A 106 -31.99 -32.56 -10.02
C TYR A 106 -30.93 -33.65 -9.89
N GLN A 107 -31.16 -34.76 -10.59
CA GLN A 107 -30.13 -35.76 -10.83
C GLN A 107 -29.02 -35.06 -11.62
N GLN A 108 -28.01 -34.55 -10.91
CA GLN A 108 -26.75 -34.19 -11.54
C GLN A 108 -26.22 -35.47 -12.19
N PRO A 109 -25.90 -35.48 -13.49
CA PRO A 109 -25.25 -36.63 -14.10
C PRO A 109 -23.97 -36.88 -13.30
N GLN A 110 -23.82 -38.10 -12.78
CA GLN A 110 -22.58 -38.51 -12.12
C GLN A 110 -21.47 -38.43 -13.18
N ILE A 111 -20.68 -37.37 -13.14
CA ILE A 111 -19.54 -37.21 -14.04
C ILE A 111 -18.51 -38.25 -13.60
N GLU A 112 -18.42 -39.35 -14.35
CA GLU A 112 -17.38 -40.34 -14.14
C GLU A 112 -16.04 -39.72 -14.54
N LEU A 113 -15.18 -39.52 -13.56
CA LEU A 113 -13.84 -39.02 -13.82
C LEU A 113 -13.03 -40.10 -14.53
N GLN A 114 -12.41 -39.72 -15.64
CA GLN A 114 -11.50 -40.59 -16.38
C GLN A 114 -10.16 -40.69 -15.65
N PRO A 115 -9.43 -41.81 -15.82
CA PRO A 115 -8.06 -41.93 -15.34
C PRO A 115 -7.17 -40.82 -15.91
N ARG A 116 -6.20 -40.36 -15.13
CA ARG A 116 -5.39 -39.18 -15.47
C ARG A 116 -3.89 -39.48 -15.46
N THR A 117 -3.17 -38.84 -16.37
CA THR A 117 -1.71 -38.82 -16.38
C THR A 117 -1.17 -37.94 -15.25
N ASN A 118 0.10 -38.12 -14.88
CA ASN A 118 0.77 -37.32 -13.86
C ASN A 118 0.66 -35.81 -14.11
N GLU A 119 0.87 -35.36 -15.35
CA GLU A 119 0.78 -33.94 -15.70
C GLU A 119 -0.63 -33.38 -15.54
N SER A 120 -1.64 -34.11 -16.02
CA SER A 120 -3.04 -33.67 -15.99
C SER A 120 -3.65 -33.72 -14.59
N LEU A 121 -3.17 -34.62 -13.73
CA LEU A 121 -3.55 -34.65 -12.32
C LEU A 121 -2.84 -33.56 -11.53
N ALA A 122 -1.54 -33.34 -11.75
CA ALA A 122 -0.77 -32.29 -11.08
C ALA A 122 -1.39 -30.91 -11.31
N GLN A 123 -1.77 -30.58 -12.56
CA GLN A 123 -2.49 -29.35 -12.88
C GLN A 123 -3.81 -29.22 -12.12
N ARG A 124 -4.58 -30.31 -12.01
CA ARG A 124 -5.87 -30.34 -11.32
C ARG A 124 -5.74 -30.16 -9.81
N LEU A 125 -4.71 -30.74 -9.20
CA LEU A 125 -4.40 -30.62 -7.78
C LEU A 125 -3.63 -29.33 -7.43
N GLY A 126 -3.26 -28.52 -8.43
CA GLY A 126 -2.50 -27.28 -8.25
C GLY A 126 -1.06 -27.50 -7.79
N VAL A 127 -0.43 -28.60 -8.18
CA VAL A 127 0.95 -28.99 -7.80
C VAL A 127 1.82 -29.16 -9.05
N SER A 128 3.15 -29.17 -8.88
CA SER A 128 4.05 -29.47 -9.99
C SER A 128 4.09 -30.99 -10.28
N PRO A 129 4.25 -31.43 -11.54
CA PRO A 129 4.32 -32.85 -11.87
C PRO A 129 5.42 -33.62 -11.11
N GLN A 130 6.55 -32.96 -10.83
CA GLN A 130 7.64 -33.53 -10.05
C GLN A 130 7.26 -33.67 -8.57
N SER A 131 6.59 -32.67 -7.99
CA SER A 131 6.14 -32.76 -6.59
C SER A 131 5.09 -33.85 -6.40
N LEU A 132 4.25 -34.10 -7.40
CA LEU A 132 3.26 -35.16 -7.36
C LEU A 132 3.92 -36.55 -7.25
N ILE A 133 4.98 -36.80 -8.03
CA ILE A 133 5.77 -38.04 -7.95
C ILE A 133 6.41 -38.19 -6.56
N VAL A 134 7.02 -37.11 -6.05
CA VAL A 134 7.65 -37.14 -4.72
C VAL A 134 6.61 -37.46 -3.64
N GLU A 135 5.43 -36.87 -3.69
CA GLU A 135 4.37 -37.14 -2.70
C GLU A 135 3.78 -38.54 -2.85
N THR A 136 3.70 -39.10 -4.05
CA THR A 136 3.29 -40.51 -4.23
C THR A 136 4.30 -41.50 -3.66
N GLU A 137 5.60 -41.21 -3.76
CA GLU A 137 6.64 -42.08 -3.21
C GLU A 137 6.79 -41.92 -1.70
N LYS A 138 6.53 -40.72 -1.19
CA LYS A 138 6.67 -40.36 0.22
C LYS A 138 5.50 -40.84 1.08
N LEU A 139 4.27 -40.76 0.57
CA LEU A 139 3.07 -41.08 1.33
C LEU A 139 2.66 -42.53 1.12
N SER A 140 2.04 -43.14 2.14
CA SER A 140 1.37 -44.42 1.92
C SER A 140 0.16 -44.25 0.97
N PRO A 141 -0.29 -45.29 0.24
CA PRO A 141 -1.40 -45.16 -0.71
C PRO A 141 -2.67 -44.54 -0.10
N LYS A 142 -3.01 -44.91 1.14
CA LYS A 142 -4.17 -44.35 1.87
C LYS A 142 -4.01 -42.87 2.20
N GLU A 143 -2.81 -42.45 2.58
CA GLU A 143 -2.51 -41.05 2.89
C GLU A 143 -2.50 -40.22 1.60
N PHE A 144 -1.96 -40.77 0.51
CA PHE A 144 -1.98 -40.13 -0.80
C PHE A 144 -3.41 -39.90 -1.32
N ILE A 145 -4.29 -40.89 -1.16
CA ILE A 145 -5.72 -40.75 -1.50
C ILE A 145 -6.35 -39.62 -0.68
N SER A 146 -6.09 -39.53 0.63
CA SER A 146 -6.60 -38.45 1.47
C SER A 146 -6.03 -37.07 1.09
N TRP A 147 -4.72 -37.02 0.82
CA TRP A 147 -4.00 -35.82 0.43
C TRP A 147 -4.49 -35.26 -0.91
N SER A 148 -4.67 -36.13 -1.90
CA SER A 148 -5.20 -35.77 -3.22
C SER A 148 -6.65 -35.34 -3.12
N ARG A 149 -7.47 -36.02 -2.30
CA ARG A 149 -8.87 -35.67 -2.06
C ARG A 149 -9.04 -34.25 -1.50
N ASN A 150 -8.20 -33.85 -0.55
CA ASN A 150 -8.28 -32.52 0.07
C ASN A 150 -7.86 -31.39 -0.88
N ARG A 151 -7.14 -31.72 -1.95
CA ARG A 151 -6.70 -30.77 -2.99
C ARG A 151 -7.61 -30.75 -4.21
N ASP A 152 -8.30 -31.85 -4.47
CA ASP A 152 -9.15 -31.99 -5.64
C ASP A 152 -10.39 -31.06 -5.55
N PRO A 153 -10.69 -30.26 -6.58
CA PRO A 153 -11.88 -29.39 -6.59
C PRO A 153 -13.21 -30.15 -6.44
N MET A 154 -13.26 -31.44 -6.81
CA MET A 154 -14.42 -32.30 -6.66
C MET A 154 -14.32 -33.22 -5.43
N SER A 155 -13.33 -33.02 -4.56
CA SER A 155 -13.06 -33.86 -3.39
C SER A 155 -12.94 -35.35 -3.74
N VAL A 156 -12.30 -35.66 -4.88
CA VAL A 156 -12.04 -37.03 -5.31
C VAL A 156 -10.62 -37.44 -4.94
N GLY A 157 -10.49 -38.60 -4.29
CA GLY A 157 -9.20 -39.20 -4.00
C GLY A 157 -8.66 -39.91 -5.24
N TRP A 158 -7.36 -39.83 -5.45
CA TRP A 158 -6.68 -40.44 -6.59
C TRP A 158 -5.69 -41.49 -6.11
N GLU A 159 -5.60 -42.61 -6.82
CA GLU A 159 -4.66 -43.71 -6.55
C GLU A 159 -3.84 -44.01 -7.80
N TRP A 160 -2.54 -44.24 -7.61
CA TRP A 160 -1.65 -44.65 -8.68
C TRP A 160 -1.79 -46.15 -8.95
N ASP A 161 -2.15 -46.53 -10.17
CA ASP A 161 -2.17 -47.93 -10.59
C ASP A 161 -0.95 -48.24 -11.47
N VAL A 162 -0.09 -49.12 -10.95
CA VAL A 162 1.15 -49.56 -11.60
C VAL A 162 0.88 -50.27 -12.94
N ARG A 163 -0.30 -50.89 -13.11
CA ARG A 163 -0.62 -51.65 -14.33
C ARG A 163 -0.99 -50.76 -15.51
N THR A 164 -1.59 -49.62 -15.21
CA THR A 164 -2.08 -48.68 -16.22
C THR A 164 -1.22 -47.44 -16.34
N GLU A 165 -0.28 -47.24 -15.41
CA GLU A 165 0.59 -46.06 -15.30
C GLU A 165 -0.22 -44.75 -15.26
N LEU A 166 -1.43 -44.82 -14.69
CA LEU A 166 -2.37 -43.72 -14.59
C LEU A 166 -2.93 -43.62 -13.17
N TYR A 167 -3.38 -42.42 -12.83
CA TYR A 167 -4.11 -42.16 -11.60
C TYR A 167 -5.59 -42.41 -11.80
N HIS A 168 -6.15 -43.29 -10.97
CA HIS A 168 -7.57 -43.63 -10.99
C HIS A 168 -8.33 -42.92 -9.86
N PRO A 169 -9.55 -42.44 -10.13
CA PRO A 169 -10.38 -41.86 -9.08
C PRO A 169 -10.96 -42.97 -8.19
N VAL A 170 -10.71 -42.85 -6.89
CA VAL A 170 -11.25 -43.74 -5.87
C VAL A 170 -12.59 -43.18 -5.40
N LYS A 171 -13.69 -43.83 -5.81
CA LYS A 171 -15.04 -43.56 -5.29
C LYS A 171 -15.14 -44.18 -3.88
N GLN A 172 -15.66 -43.41 -2.91
CA GLN A 172 -16.05 -43.92 -1.59
C GLN A 172 -17.47 -44.48 -1.61
#